data_AF-A0A819LRJ0-F1
#
_entry.id   AF-A0A819LRJ0-F1
#
_cell.length_a   1.000
_cell.length_b   1.000
_cell.length_c   1.000
_cell.angle_alpha   90.00
_cell.angle_beta   90.00
_cell.angle_gamma   90.00
#
_symmetry.space_group_name_H-M   'P 1'
#
loop_
_entity.id
_entity.type
_entity.pdbx_description
1 polymer ?
#
loop_
_entity_poly.entity_id
_entity_poly.type
_entity_poly.pdbx_seq_one_letter_code
_entity_poly.pdbx_strand_id
1 'polypeptide(L)'
;MQNASASNTTADNLAVLIDMGFSEQQSREALQRVENLEDAIAFLLNDQLQPSPPSSPGVSQADTSDDEASYAANPRCMQFIINTGHPHLSFSACLLNIAQASFDLYDQIISHRSQLLSFKTWHHHGELKQLFECNNGNQLRELNQQFEIALKENQICTALINDSKYHEPVCLAVFGIASYLEQYTSQLKRLNICPTKFFINDDDDDDENINKDGNNSETTKKQ
;
A
#
# COMPACT_ATOMS: atom_id res chain seq x y z
N MET A 1 9.21 -54.34 29.35
CA MET A 1 8.03 -53.43 29.40
C MET A 1 8.52 -52.01 29.67
N GLN A 2 9.12 -51.35 28.68
CA GLN A 2 9.45 -49.92 28.69
C GLN A 2 9.50 -49.50 27.21
N ASN A 3 8.53 -48.68 26.76
CA ASN A 3 8.56 -47.85 25.53
C ASN A 3 7.15 -47.31 25.20
N ALA A 4 6.47 -46.68 26.16
CA ALA A 4 5.19 -46.00 25.91
C ALA A 4 5.20 -44.50 26.30
N SER A 5 6.33 -43.98 26.78
CA SER A 5 6.42 -42.60 27.29
C SER A 5 7.07 -41.61 26.32
N ALA A 6 7.73 -42.08 25.25
CA ALA A 6 8.44 -41.20 24.32
C ALA A 6 7.54 -40.61 23.22
N SER A 7 6.44 -41.28 22.84
CA SER A 7 5.58 -40.83 21.74
C SER A 7 4.69 -39.64 22.09
N ASN A 8 4.36 -39.44 23.38
CA ASN A 8 3.49 -38.34 23.79
C ASN A 8 4.25 -37.00 23.81
N THR A 9 5.53 -37.02 24.21
CA THR A 9 6.35 -35.80 24.31
C THR A 9 6.56 -35.12 22.95
N THR A 10 6.72 -35.87 21.86
CA THR A 10 6.92 -35.28 20.52
C THR A 10 5.67 -34.58 20.01
N ALA A 11 4.48 -35.12 20.29
CA ALA A 11 3.22 -34.52 19.87
C ALA A 11 2.93 -33.23 20.65
N ASP A 12 3.20 -33.24 21.96
CA ASP A 12 3.04 -32.06 22.82
C ASP A 12 4.03 -30.95 22.42
N ASN A 13 5.29 -31.30 22.16
CA ASN A 13 6.31 -30.36 21.68
C ASN A 13 5.95 -29.76 20.31
N LEU A 14 5.36 -30.55 19.41
CA LEU A 14 4.91 -30.08 18.10
C LEU A 14 3.78 -29.04 18.25
N ALA A 15 2.82 -29.29 19.13
CA ALA A 15 1.73 -28.36 19.40
C ALA A 15 2.25 -27.01 19.94
N VAL A 16 3.24 -27.03 20.85
CA VAL A 16 3.86 -25.81 21.39
C VAL A 16 4.55 -24.99 20.29
N LEU A 17 5.28 -25.63 19.37
CA LEU A 17 5.94 -24.91 18.27
C LEU A 17 4.94 -24.29 17.29
N ILE A 18 3.81 -24.96 17.02
CA ILE A 18 2.75 -24.42 16.16
C ILE A 18 2.05 -23.24 16.85
N ASP A 19 1.79 -23.34 18.16
CA ASP A 19 1.20 -22.25 18.95
C ASP A 19 2.10 -21.00 18.99
N MET A 20 3.42 -21.21 18.95
CA MET A 20 4.41 -20.13 18.80
C MET A 20 4.48 -19.52 17.38
N GLY A 21 3.67 -20.00 16.43
CA GLY A 21 3.55 -19.45 15.09
C GLY A 21 4.45 -20.09 14.03
N PHE A 22 5.18 -21.16 14.35
CA PHE A 22 5.93 -21.92 13.36
C PHE A 22 4.99 -22.83 12.54
N SER A 23 5.34 -23.08 11.28
CA SER A 23 4.57 -24.04 10.48
C SER A 23 4.74 -25.46 11.03
N GLU A 24 3.73 -26.31 10.83
CA GLU A 24 3.79 -27.73 11.27
C GLU A 24 4.99 -28.45 10.65
N GLN A 25 5.30 -28.19 9.37
CA GLN A 25 6.44 -28.81 8.68
C GLN A 25 7.78 -28.40 9.30
N GLN A 26 8.01 -27.10 9.52
CA GLN A 26 9.22 -26.60 10.18
C GLN A 26 9.37 -27.18 11.58
N SER A 27 8.27 -27.24 12.33
CA SER A 27 8.25 -27.77 13.69
C SER A 27 8.59 -29.26 13.73
N ARG A 28 8.04 -30.05 12.79
CA ARG A 28 8.39 -31.48 12.63
C ARG A 28 9.85 -31.68 12.23
N GLU A 29 10.35 -30.88 11.31
CA GLU A 29 11.74 -30.98 10.87
C GLU A 29 12.72 -30.60 12.00
N ALA A 30 12.43 -29.54 12.75
CA ALA A 30 13.24 -29.15 13.90
C ALA A 30 13.28 -30.28 14.94
N LEU A 31 12.11 -30.81 15.35
CA LEU A 31 12.02 -31.92 16.30
C LEU A 31 12.60 -33.25 15.79
N GLN A 32 12.82 -33.40 14.47
CA GLN A 32 13.55 -34.54 13.92
C GLN A 32 15.07 -34.37 14.01
N ARG A 33 15.57 -33.12 13.98
CA ARG A 33 17.01 -32.82 14.03
C ARG A 33 17.54 -32.70 15.44
N VAL A 34 16.69 -32.36 16.41
CA VAL A 34 17.07 -32.21 17.81
C VAL A 34 16.07 -32.91 18.72
N GLU A 35 16.56 -33.47 19.82
CA GLU A 35 15.74 -34.32 20.71
C GLU A 35 14.88 -33.50 21.69
N ASN A 36 15.21 -32.23 21.92
CA ASN A 36 14.56 -31.36 22.91
C ASN A 36 13.86 -30.17 22.27
N LEU A 37 12.78 -29.71 22.92
CA LEU A 37 12.00 -28.55 22.47
C LEU A 37 12.84 -27.26 22.43
N GLU A 38 13.66 -27.01 23.45
CA GLU A 38 14.48 -25.80 23.56
C GLU A 38 15.50 -25.69 22.42
N ASP A 39 16.14 -26.81 22.08
CA ASP A 39 17.06 -26.90 20.95
C ASP A 39 16.31 -26.71 19.62
N ALA A 40 15.05 -27.16 19.52
CA ALA A 40 14.25 -27.02 18.31
C ALA A 40 13.88 -25.56 18.06
N ILE A 41 13.58 -24.83 19.13
CA ILE A 41 13.33 -23.38 19.08
C ILE A 41 14.61 -22.64 18.68
N ALA A 42 15.75 -22.97 19.29
CA ALA A 42 17.04 -22.37 18.93
C ALA A 42 17.41 -22.65 17.46
N PHE A 43 17.16 -23.87 16.99
CA PHE A 43 17.36 -24.27 15.59
C PHE A 43 16.50 -23.43 14.63
N LEU A 44 15.20 -23.30 14.92
CA LEU A 44 14.27 -22.52 14.09
C LEU A 44 14.60 -21.02 14.06
N LEU A 45 15.10 -20.47 15.16
CA LEU A 45 15.48 -19.06 15.25
C LEU A 45 16.82 -18.78 14.56
N ASN A 46 17.78 -19.70 14.61
CA ASN A 46 19.07 -19.56 13.90
C ASN A 46 18.93 -19.74 12.39
N ASP A 47 18.04 -20.62 11.93
CA ASP A 47 17.80 -20.85 10.50
C ASP A 47 17.18 -19.61 9.82
N GLN A 48 16.37 -18.84 10.56
CA GLN A 48 15.83 -17.54 10.11
C GLN A 48 16.89 -16.44 9.99
N LEU A 49 18.08 -16.64 10.55
CA LEU A 49 19.15 -15.64 10.61
C LEU A 49 20.35 -15.94 9.68
N GLN A 50 20.38 -17.09 9.00
CA GLN A 50 21.33 -17.32 7.93
C GLN A 50 20.82 -16.70 6.61
N PRO A 51 21.45 -15.63 6.08
CA PRO A 51 21.28 -15.30 4.67
C PRO A 51 21.77 -16.53 3.90
N SER A 52 20.86 -17.12 3.13
CA SER A 52 21.10 -18.37 2.42
C SER A 52 22.41 -18.24 1.62
N PRO A 53 23.40 -19.14 1.78
CA PRO A 53 24.60 -19.12 0.96
C PRO A 53 24.17 -19.17 -0.53
N PRO A 54 24.90 -18.49 -1.44
CA PRO A 54 24.57 -18.51 -2.86
C PRO A 54 24.67 -19.95 -3.36
N SER A 55 23.52 -20.61 -3.48
CA SER A 55 23.41 -21.94 -4.05
C SER A 55 24.05 -21.92 -5.42
N SER A 56 25.05 -22.77 -5.60
CA SER A 56 25.62 -23.08 -6.91
C SER A 56 24.49 -23.47 -7.88
N PRO A 57 24.63 -23.18 -9.19
CA PRO A 57 23.56 -23.28 -10.17
C PRO A 57 23.24 -24.76 -10.48
N GLY A 58 22.53 -25.41 -9.57
CA GLY A 58 21.82 -26.65 -9.75
C GLY A 58 20.34 -26.33 -9.69
N VAL A 59 19.76 -26.10 -10.87
CA VAL A 59 18.36 -25.77 -11.11
C VAL A 59 17.44 -26.78 -10.41
N SER A 60 16.89 -26.40 -9.27
CA SER A 60 15.55 -26.83 -8.87
C SER A 60 14.61 -25.71 -9.29
N GLN A 61 14.13 -25.79 -10.54
CA GLN A 61 12.93 -25.11 -11.00
C GLN A 61 11.79 -25.54 -10.06
N ALA A 62 11.59 -24.81 -8.98
CA ALA A 62 10.30 -24.78 -8.31
C ALA A 62 9.36 -24.03 -9.25
N ASP A 63 8.75 -24.76 -10.18
CA ASP A 63 7.40 -24.55 -10.75
C ASP A 63 6.83 -23.11 -10.74
N THR A 64 7.60 -22.11 -11.18
CA THR A 64 7.12 -20.72 -11.31
C THR A 64 6.22 -20.53 -12.53
N SER A 65 6.07 -21.55 -13.39
CA SER A 65 5.25 -21.46 -14.59
C SER A 65 3.77 -21.23 -14.29
N ASP A 66 3.27 -21.80 -13.20
CA ASP A 66 1.84 -21.71 -12.87
C ASP A 66 1.48 -20.34 -12.30
N ASP A 67 2.38 -19.74 -11.49
CA ASP A 67 2.19 -18.39 -10.94
C ASP A 67 2.30 -17.29 -12.00
N GLU A 68 3.23 -17.43 -12.95
CA GLU A 68 3.43 -16.47 -14.03
C GLU A 68 2.24 -16.50 -15.02
N ALA A 69 1.75 -17.69 -15.38
CA ALA A 69 0.56 -17.83 -16.22
C ALA A 69 -0.71 -17.29 -15.53
N SER A 70 -0.84 -17.52 -14.21
CA SER A 70 -1.95 -17.00 -13.41
C SER A 70 -1.96 -15.46 -13.37
N TYR A 71 -0.78 -14.83 -13.21
CA TYR A 71 -0.67 -13.38 -13.24
C TYR A 71 -0.94 -12.79 -14.64
N ALA A 72 -0.41 -13.43 -15.69
CA ALA A 72 -0.65 -12.98 -17.06
C ALA A 72 -2.14 -12.97 -17.43
N ALA A 73 -2.91 -13.91 -16.88
CA ALA A 73 -4.36 -13.96 -17.06
C ALA A 73 -5.10 -12.85 -16.28
N ASN A 74 -4.59 -12.46 -15.11
CA ASN A 74 -5.24 -11.49 -14.22
C ASN A 74 -4.22 -10.50 -13.63
N PRO A 75 -3.70 -9.56 -14.44
CA PRO A 75 -2.71 -8.60 -13.96
C PRO A 75 -3.31 -7.76 -12.83
N ARG A 76 -2.54 -7.55 -11.78
CA ARG A 76 -2.93 -6.70 -10.64
C ARG A 76 -2.41 -5.29 -10.84
N CYS A 77 -3.11 -4.30 -10.31
CA CYS A 77 -2.59 -2.94 -10.24
C CYS A 77 -3.06 -2.23 -8.97
N MET A 78 -2.36 -1.14 -8.67
CA MET A 78 -2.75 -0.19 -7.65
C MET A 78 -3.20 1.11 -8.31
N GLN A 79 -4.34 1.63 -7.91
CA GLN A 79 -4.90 2.87 -8.45
C GLN A 79 -5.11 3.87 -7.32
N PHE A 80 -4.77 5.13 -7.59
CA PHE A 80 -5.04 6.25 -6.71
C PHE A 80 -6.03 7.18 -7.40
N ILE A 81 -7.21 7.37 -6.82
CA ILE A 81 -8.19 8.35 -7.28
C ILE A 81 -8.14 9.56 -6.36
N ILE A 82 -7.93 10.74 -6.92
CA ILE A 82 -7.62 11.97 -6.17
C ILE A 82 -8.67 13.04 -6.45
N ASN A 83 -9.20 13.65 -5.39
CA ASN A 83 -10.11 14.78 -5.48
C ASN A 83 -9.37 16.07 -5.84
N THR A 84 -9.12 16.29 -7.12
CA THR A 84 -8.46 17.49 -7.64
C THR A 84 -9.39 18.70 -7.72
N GLY A 85 -10.69 18.51 -7.48
CA GLY A 85 -11.69 19.59 -7.45
C GLY A 85 -11.65 20.43 -6.17
N HIS A 86 -10.94 19.99 -5.13
CA HIS A 86 -10.84 20.76 -3.89
C HIS A 86 -9.94 22.00 -4.08
N PRO A 87 -10.44 23.24 -3.83
CA PRO A 87 -9.78 24.49 -4.23
C PRO A 87 -8.43 24.75 -3.55
N HIS A 88 -8.18 24.11 -2.39
CA HIS A 88 -6.96 24.31 -1.60
C HIS A 88 -6.07 23.06 -1.51
N LEU A 89 -6.28 22.07 -2.39
CA LEU A 89 -5.41 20.90 -2.44
C LEU A 89 -4.12 21.26 -3.18
N SER A 90 -3.05 21.55 -2.44
CA SER A 90 -1.73 21.75 -3.02
C SER A 90 -1.17 20.43 -3.55
N PHE A 91 -0.17 20.51 -4.44
CA PHE A 91 0.52 19.32 -4.92
C PHE A 91 1.22 18.54 -3.81
N SER A 92 1.88 19.24 -2.89
CA SER A 92 2.50 18.62 -1.72
C SER A 92 1.49 17.89 -0.83
N ALA A 93 0.32 18.49 -0.60
CA ALA A 93 -0.77 17.85 0.14
C ALA A 93 -1.33 16.64 -0.61
N CYS A 94 -1.45 16.73 -1.94
CA CYS A 94 -1.83 15.61 -2.80
C CYS A 94 -0.86 14.42 -2.65
N LEU A 95 0.45 14.64 -2.79
CA LEU A 95 1.46 13.59 -2.62
C LEU A 95 1.45 12.97 -1.22
N LEU A 96 1.27 13.79 -0.17
CA LEU A 96 1.18 13.30 1.20
C LEU A 96 -0.04 12.40 1.40
N ASN A 97 -1.19 12.80 0.84
CA ASN A 97 -2.41 12.00 0.88
C ASN A 97 -2.27 10.68 0.11
N ILE A 98 -1.58 10.67 -1.04
CA ILE A 98 -1.24 9.42 -1.77
C ILE A 98 -0.37 8.51 -0.90
N ALA A 99 0.66 9.06 -0.26
CA ALA A 99 1.55 8.29 0.60
C ALA A 99 0.80 7.68 1.78
N GLN A 100 -0.05 8.46 2.46
CA GLN A 100 -0.90 7.97 3.54
C GLN A 100 -1.83 6.86 3.06
N ALA A 101 -2.53 7.07 1.93
CA ALA A 101 -3.41 6.07 1.33
C ALA A 101 -2.66 4.78 0.98
N SER A 102 -1.39 4.89 0.57
CA SER A 102 -0.55 3.72 0.28
C SER A 102 -0.25 2.90 1.54
N PHE A 103 0.13 3.56 2.64
CA PHE A 103 0.40 2.87 3.91
C PHE A 103 -0.84 2.17 4.46
N ASP A 104 -1.97 2.90 4.52
CA ASP A 104 -3.24 2.33 4.99
C ASP A 104 -3.65 1.13 4.12
N LEU A 105 -3.45 1.22 2.79
CA LEU A 105 -3.74 0.13 1.88
C LEU A 105 -2.79 -1.07 2.07
N TYR A 106 -1.51 -0.84 2.33
CA TYR A 106 -0.57 -1.92 2.64
C TYR A 106 -0.94 -2.65 3.92
N ASP A 107 -1.36 -1.93 4.95
CA ASP A 107 -1.83 -2.55 6.21
C ASP A 107 -3.05 -3.46 5.96
N GLN A 108 -3.99 -3.04 5.11
CA GLN A 108 -5.12 -3.87 4.69
C GLN A 108 -4.66 -5.11 3.92
N ILE A 109 -3.73 -4.97 2.97
CA ILE A 109 -3.20 -6.08 2.17
C ILE A 109 -2.48 -7.10 3.06
N ILE A 110 -1.62 -6.64 3.97
CA ILE A 110 -0.84 -7.50 4.86
C ILE A 110 -1.75 -8.26 5.82
N SER A 111 -2.86 -7.64 6.25
CA SER A 111 -3.87 -8.28 7.11
C SER A 111 -4.59 -9.45 6.44
N HIS A 112 -4.51 -9.59 5.11
CA HIS A 112 -5.20 -10.63 4.34
C HIS A 112 -4.23 -11.54 3.60
N ARG A 113 -4.03 -12.77 4.10
CA ARG A 113 -3.07 -13.75 3.54
C ARG A 113 -3.26 -14.02 2.03
N SER A 114 -4.49 -14.09 1.54
CA SER A 114 -4.79 -14.26 0.11
C SER A 114 -4.33 -13.08 -0.74
N GLN A 115 -4.41 -11.87 -0.18
CA GLN A 115 -3.97 -10.64 -0.84
C GLN A 115 -2.46 -10.51 -0.82
N LEU A 116 -1.80 -10.96 0.25
CA LEU A 116 -0.35 -10.91 0.36
C LEU A 116 0.38 -11.68 -0.76
N LEU A 117 -0.17 -12.83 -1.19
CA LEU A 117 0.38 -13.57 -2.33
C LEU A 117 0.23 -12.77 -3.63
N SER A 118 -0.98 -12.27 -3.90
CA SER A 118 -1.24 -11.41 -5.08
C SER A 118 -0.37 -10.16 -5.09
N PHE A 119 -0.12 -9.58 -3.91
CA PHE A 119 0.73 -8.42 -3.72
C PHE A 119 2.20 -8.70 -4.02
N LYS A 120 2.73 -9.84 -3.55
CA LYS A 120 4.08 -10.28 -3.92
C LYS A 120 4.20 -10.44 -5.43
N THR A 121 3.26 -11.10 -6.08
CA THR A 121 3.30 -11.28 -7.54
C THR A 121 3.27 -9.93 -8.27
N TRP A 122 2.38 -9.01 -7.87
CA TRP A 122 2.35 -7.64 -8.39
C TRP A 122 3.69 -6.91 -8.23
N HIS A 123 4.35 -7.06 -7.08
CA HIS A 123 5.66 -6.47 -6.82
C HIS A 123 6.74 -6.96 -7.80
N HIS A 124 6.78 -8.26 -8.08
CA HIS A 124 7.73 -8.85 -9.04
C HIS A 124 7.49 -8.36 -10.48
N HIS A 125 6.27 -7.93 -10.82
CA HIS A 125 5.89 -7.49 -12.16
C HIS A 125 5.96 -5.96 -12.34
N GLY A 126 6.73 -5.26 -11.50
CA GLY A 126 7.06 -3.84 -11.70
C GLY A 126 6.08 -2.86 -11.05
N GLU A 127 5.23 -3.33 -10.14
CA GLU A 127 4.40 -2.49 -9.28
C GLU A 127 3.58 -1.40 -10.01
N LEU A 128 2.78 -1.79 -11.00
CA LEU A 128 1.98 -0.82 -11.76
C LEU A 128 1.07 0.01 -10.84
N LYS A 129 1.37 1.31 -10.75
CA LYS A 129 0.59 2.32 -10.04
C LYS A 129 -0.01 3.30 -11.05
N GLN A 130 -1.31 3.56 -10.94
CA GLN A 130 -2.03 4.48 -11.83
C GLN A 130 -2.69 5.58 -11.01
N LEU A 131 -2.76 6.78 -11.57
CA LEU A 131 -3.39 7.92 -10.92
C LEU A 131 -4.55 8.43 -11.76
N PHE A 132 -5.64 8.74 -11.08
CA PHE A 132 -6.87 9.26 -11.65
C PHE A 132 -7.33 10.48 -10.87
N GLU A 133 -8.01 11.39 -11.55
CA GLU A 133 -8.64 12.55 -10.94
C GLU A 133 -10.15 12.39 -10.85
N CYS A 134 -10.72 12.90 -9.76
CA CYS A 134 -12.15 13.10 -9.56
C CYS A 134 -12.39 14.54 -9.07
N ASN A 135 -13.62 15.03 -9.23
CA ASN A 135 -13.91 16.45 -9.04
C ASN A 135 -14.55 16.80 -7.70
N ASN A 136 -14.88 15.81 -6.87
CA ASN A 136 -15.44 16.04 -5.54
C ASN A 136 -15.22 14.82 -4.62
N GLY A 137 -15.26 15.04 -3.31
CA GLY A 137 -15.08 13.98 -2.31
C GLY A 137 -16.25 13.00 -2.24
N ASN A 138 -17.47 13.37 -2.67
CA ASN A 138 -18.62 12.46 -2.67
C ASN A 138 -18.44 11.33 -3.68
N GLN A 139 -17.87 11.62 -4.85
CA GLN A 139 -17.52 10.64 -5.87
C GLN A 139 -16.53 9.60 -5.32
N LEU A 140 -15.58 10.00 -4.48
CA LEU A 140 -14.67 9.08 -3.80
C LEU A 140 -15.40 8.16 -2.80
N ARG A 141 -16.37 8.69 -2.04
CA ARG A 141 -17.17 7.85 -1.12
C ARG A 141 -18.00 6.84 -1.88
N GLU A 142 -18.67 7.28 -2.95
CA GLU A 142 -19.49 6.41 -3.80
C GLU A 142 -18.65 5.31 -4.44
N LEU A 143 -17.48 5.65 -5.00
CA LEU A 143 -16.53 4.67 -5.53
C LEU A 143 -16.03 3.70 -4.45
N ASN A 144 -15.65 4.20 -3.27
CA ASN A 144 -15.22 3.34 -2.17
C ASN A 144 -16.34 2.38 -1.75
N GLN A 145 -17.58 2.85 -1.65
CA GLN A 145 -18.73 1.99 -1.33
C GLN A 145 -18.96 0.92 -2.41
N GLN A 146 -18.84 1.27 -3.70
CA GLN A 146 -18.93 0.32 -4.80
C GLN A 146 -17.85 -0.76 -4.73
N PHE A 147 -16.60 -0.36 -4.45
CA PHE A 147 -15.51 -1.31 -4.25
C PHE A 147 -15.72 -2.16 -3.00
N GLU A 148 -16.19 -1.59 -1.88
CA GLU A 148 -16.46 -2.34 -0.65
C GLU A 148 -17.49 -3.46 -0.83
N ILE A 149 -18.51 -3.21 -1.64
CA ILE A 149 -19.49 -4.23 -2.01
C ILE A 149 -18.81 -5.34 -2.85
N ALA A 150 -17.92 -4.96 -3.77
CA ALA A 150 -17.19 -5.90 -4.62
C ALA A 150 -16.01 -6.63 -3.92
N LEU A 151 -15.54 -6.14 -2.75
CA LEU A 151 -14.39 -6.67 -2.00
C LEU A 151 -14.52 -8.17 -1.75
N LYS A 152 -15.72 -8.63 -1.38
CA LYS A 152 -15.97 -10.01 -0.93
C LYS A 152 -15.78 -11.03 -2.04
N GLU A 153 -15.93 -10.63 -3.30
CA GLU A 153 -15.91 -11.55 -4.45
C GLU A 153 -14.61 -11.44 -5.26
N ASN A 154 -14.00 -10.25 -5.31
CA ASN A 154 -12.97 -9.93 -6.31
C ASN A 154 -11.57 -9.69 -5.74
N GLN A 155 -11.35 -9.98 -4.45
CA GLN A 155 -10.06 -9.76 -3.81
C GLN A 155 -9.54 -8.33 -4.04
N ILE A 156 -10.38 -7.34 -3.79
CA ILE A 156 -9.98 -5.93 -3.82
C ILE A 156 -9.49 -5.55 -2.40
N CYS A 157 -8.69 -4.50 -2.29
CA CYS A 157 -8.42 -3.79 -1.04
C CYS A 157 -8.57 -2.30 -1.32
N THR A 158 -9.12 -1.54 -0.36
CA THR A 158 -9.30 -0.09 -0.47
C THR A 158 -8.79 0.63 0.77
N ALA A 159 -8.36 1.87 0.58
CA ALA A 159 -8.07 2.81 1.65
C ALA A 159 -8.56 4.21 1.26
N LEU A 160 -9.53 4.74 2.02
CA LEU A 160 -10.11 6.07 1.78
C LEU A 160 -9.56 7.06 2.81
N ILE A 161 -8.82 8.06 2.33
CA ILE A 161 -8.23 9.10 3.17
C ILE A 161 -9.17 10.29 3.30
N ASN A 162 -9.55 10.54 4.55
CA ASN A 162 -10.28 11.74 4.97
C ASN A 162 -9.29 12.70 5.64
N ASP A 163 -8.95 13.77 4.94
CA ASP A 163 -8.04 14.78 5.49
C ASP A 163 -8.84 15.80 6.30
N SER A 164 -8.55 15.86 7.60
CA SER A 164 -9.23 16.75 8.54
C SER A 164 -9.18 18.23 8.16
N LYS A 165 -8.17 18.65 7.40
CA LYS A 165 -8.03 20.04 6.90
C LYS A 165 -9.10 20.39 5.88
N TYR A 166 -9.52 19.42 5.07
CA TYR A 166 -10.42 19.62 3.94
C TYR A 166 -11.86 19.19 4.26
N HIS A 167 -12.07 18.48 5.38
CA HIS A 167 -13.38 18.00 5.84
C HIS A 167 -14.12 17.11 4.82
N GLU A 168 -13.39 16.55 3.87
CA GLU A 168 -13.90 15.62 2.87
C GLU A 168 -12.82 14.60 2.45
N PRO A 169 -13.20 13.50 1.78
CA PRO A 169 -12.21 12.57 1.24
C PRO A 169 -11.36 13.21 0.14
N VAL A 170 -10.06 12.92 0.19
CA VAL A 170 -9.07 13.52 -0.72
C VAL A 170 -8.45 12.48 -1.65
N CYS A 171 -8.23 11.26 -1.15
CA CYS A 171 -7.60 10.19 -1.91
C CYS A 171 -8.25 8.85 -1.59
N LEU A 172 -8.47 8.05 -2.62
CA LEU A 172 -8.84 6.65 -2.51
C LEU A 172 -7.75 5.81 -3.18
N ALA A 173 -7.09 4.95 -2.41
CA ALA A 173 -6.19 3.94 -2.95
C ALA A 173 -6.92 2.60 -3.07
N VAL A 174 -6.71 1.90 -4.19
CA VAL A 174 -7.35 0.62 -4.51
C VAL A 174 -6.31 -0.34 -5.06
N PHE A 175 -6.32 -1.59 -4.58
CA PHE A 175 -5.50 -2.67 -5.10
C PHE A 175 -6.39 -3.84 -5.53
N GLY A 176 -6.16 -4.38 -6.72
CA GLY A 176 -7.03 -5.43 -7.27
C GLY A 176 -6.63 -5.88 -8.68
N ILE A 177 -7.49 -6.68 -9.30
CA ILE A 177 -7.32 -7.11 -10.70
C ILE A 177 -7.59 -5.93 -11.63
N ALA A 178 -6.64 -5.62 -12.51
CA ALA A 178 -6.66 -4.42 -13.33
C ALA A 178 -7.91 -4.30 -14.20
N SER A 179 -8.35 -5.39 -14.84
CA SER A 179 -9.56 -5.41 -15.68
C SER A 179 -10.84 -5.14 -14.90
N TYR A 180 -10.90 -5.52 -13.62
CA TYR A 180 -12.03 -5.19 -12.76
C TYR A 180 -11.99 -3.74 -12.32
N LEU A 181 -10.82 -3.26 -11.88
CA LEU A 181 -10.68 -1.87 -11.46
C LEU A 181 -11.02 -0.89 -12.60
N GLU A 182 -10.62 -1.23 -13.84
CA GLU A 182 -10.92 -0.44 -15.03
C GLU A 182 -12.43 -0.27 -15.28
N GLN A 183 -13.28 -1.22 -14.89
CA GLN A 183 -14.75 -1.08 -15.02
C GLN A 183 -15.27 0.12 -14.20
N TYR A 184 -14.65 0.39 -13.06
CA TYR A 184 -15.04 1.49 -12.16
C TYR A 184 -14.30 2.79 -12.46
N THR A 185 -13.12 2.73 -13.09
CA THR A 185 -12.28 3.91 -13.33
C THR A 185 -12.21 4.35 -14.79
N SER A 186 -12.84 3.63 -15.73
CA SER A 186 -12.78 3.93 -17.17
C SER A 186 -13.26 5.34 -17.53
N GLN A 187 -14.23 5.88 -16.78
CA GLN A 187 -14.75 7.23 -16.96
C GLN A 187 -13.92 8.31 -16.27
N LEU A 188 -12.96 7.93 -15.42
CA LEU A 188 -12.11 8.88 -14.72
C LEU A 188 -10.95 9.31 -15.61
N LYS A 189 -10.63 10.60 -15.56
CA LYS A 189 -9.47 11.12 -16.29
C LYS A 189 -8.19 10.67 -15.58
N ARG A 190 -7.21 10.20 -16.35
CA ARG A 190 -5.88 9.89 -15.80
C ARG A 190 -5.21 11.18 -15.35
N LEU A 191 -4.70 11.18 -14.12
CA LEU A 191 -3.96 12.30 -13.57
C LEU A 191 -2.50 12.19 -14.00
N ASN A 192 -2.06 13.12 -14.84
CA ASN A 192 -0.65 13.26 -15.19
C ASN A 192 0.03 14.18 -14.18
N ILE A 193 0.79 13.59 -13.25
CA ILE A 193 1.71 14.37 -12.42
C ILE A 193 2.80 14.91 -13.34
N CYS A 194 2.75 16.21 -13.64
CA CYS A 194 3.79 16.89 -14.39
C CYS A 194 4.64 17.71 -13.39
N PRO A 195 5.86 17.26 -13.05
CA PRO A 195 6.69 17.93 -12.05
C PRO A 195 6.95 19.42 -12.35
N THR A 196 7.02 19.78 -13.64
CA THR A 196 7.34 21.14 -14.10
C THR A 196 6.25 22.18 -13.85
N LYS A 197 5.02 21.77 -13.50
CA LYS A 197 3.94 22.73 -13.16
C LYS A 197 3.91 23.15 -11.69
N PHE A 198 4.79 22.60 -10.86
CA PHE A 198 4.74 22.78 -9.40
C PHE A 198 5.93 23.55 -8.82
N PHE A 199 6.86 23.96 -9.66
CA PHE A 199 7.74 25.07 -9.31
C PHE A 199 6.89 26.33 -9.48
N ILE A 200 6.23 26.73 -8.40
CA ILE A 200 5.82 28.12 -8.23
C ILE A 200 7.14 28.89 -8.31
N ASN A 201 7.27 29.76 -9.29
CA ASN A 201 8.29 30.79 -9.22
C ASN A 201 7.87 31.64 -8.02
N ASP A 202 8.39 31.35 -6.83
CA ASP A 202 8.24 32.18 -5.63
C ASP A 202 9.00 33.53 -5.78
N ASP A 203 9.26 33.97 -7.02
CA ASP A 203 9.98 35.19 -7.39
C ASP A 203 9.05 36.40 -7.61
N ASP A 204 7.75 36.29 -7.32
CA ASP A 204 6.83 37.45 -7.25
C ASP A 204 6.89 38.08 -5.84
N ASP A 205 8.11 38.33 -5.35
CA ASP A 205 8.35 39.39 -4.37
C ASP A 205 8.09 40.73 -5.10
N ASP A 206 6.81 41.10 -5.15
CA ASP A 206 6.35 42.45 -5.50
C ASP A 206 7.02 43.44 -4.54
N ASP A 207 8.19 43.94 -4.94
CA ASP A 207 8.85 45.09 -4.33
C ASP A 207 7.83 46.23 -4.24
N GLU A 208 7.46 46.55 -3.00
CA GLU A 208 6.57 47.62 -2.61
C GLU A 208 6.93 48.93 -3.31
N ASN A 209 6.13 49.31 -4.31
CA ASN A 209 6.17 50.65 -4.86
C ASN A 209 5.47 51.61 -3.87
N ILE A 210 6.21 52.01 -2.84
CA ILE A 210 5.80 53.03 -1.86
C ILE A 210 5.71 54.39 -2.57
N ASN A 211 4.52 54.70 -3.10
CA ASN A 211 4.16 56.03 -3.54
C ASN A 211 4.07 56.98 -2.34
N LYS A 212 5.12 57.76 -2.11
CA LYS A 212 5.11 58.97 -1.25
C LYS A 212 4.66 60.17 -2.07
N ASP A 213 3.36 60.30 -2.32
CA ASP A 213 2.79 61.57 -2.74
C ASP A 213 2.11 62.26 -1.55
N GLY A 214 2.86 63.18 -0.96
CA GLY A 214 2.40 64.11 0.06
C GLY A 214 1.40 65.10 -0.54
N ASN A 215 0.12 64.83 -0.28
CA ASN A 215 -0.94 65.83 -0.33
C ASN A 215 -0.67 66.93 0.70
N ASN A 216 -0.58 68.18 0.25
CA ASN A 216 -0.98 69.34 1.06
C ASN A 216 -1.61 70.39 0.16
N SER A 217 -2.94 70.36 0.10
CA SER A 217 -3.77 71.47 -0.37
C SER A 217 -4.13 72.35 0.83
N GLU A 218 -3.83 73.64 0.77
CA GLU A 218 -4.61 74.63 1.53
C GLU A 218 -4.65 75.96 0.76
N THR A 219 -5.65 76.08 -0.10
CA THR A 219 -6.11 77.34 -0.68
C THR A 219 -7.52 77.59 -0.18
N THR A 220 -7.67 78.45 0.82
CA THR A 220 -8.97 79.02 1.20
C THR A 220 -8.95 80.51 0.88
N LYS A 221 -9.78 80.90 -0.10
CA LYS A 221 -10.15 82.29 -0.39
C LYS A 221 -11.67 82.39 -0.48
N LYS A 222 -12.18 83.51 0.06
CA LYS A 222 -13.53 84.13 -0.03
C LYS A 222 -14.41 83.96 1.22
N GLN A 223 -14.59 85.04 1.97
CA GLN A 223 -15.52 86.15 1.65
C GLN A 223 -14.94 87.48 2.12
#